data_AF-A0A9X4RS55-F1
#
_entry.id   AF-A0A9X4RS55-F1
#
_cell.length_a   1.000
_cell.length_b   1.000
_cell.length_c   1.000
_cell.angle_alpha   90.00
_cell.angle_beta   90.00
_cell.angle_gamma   90.00
#
_symmetry.space_group_name_H-M   'P 1'
#
loop_
_entity.id
_entity.type
_entity.pdbx_description
1 polymer ?
#
loop_
_entity_poly.entity_id
_entity_poly.type
_entity_poly.pdbx_seq_one_letter_code
_entity_poly.pdbx_strand_id
1 'polypeptide(L)'
;MEQSKIYRTKEKFDSIVNQTENEFIDYWYARDLMPLLGYERWENFHKAIQRAMNSVETSDTKVSDHFREVTKMVPFNYPFFMEKYKLKTIADEAMVKEEYLNLVG
;
A
#
# COMPACT_ATOMS: atom_id res chain seq x y z
N MET A 1 19.94 -18.80 16.46
CA MET A 1 20.16 -17.92 15.27
C MET A 1 18.87 -17.67 14.48
N GLU A 2 17.97 -18.65 14.33
CA GLU A 2 16.68 -18.43 13.65
C GLU A 2 15.65 -17.68 14.51
N GLN A 3 15.59 -17.95 15.81
CA GLN A 3 14.67 -17.25 16.73
C GLN A 3 14.91 -15.73 16.78
N SER A 4 16.17 -15.28 16.66
CA SER A 4 16.51 -13.85 16.65
C SER A 4 16.08 -13.15 15.35
N LYS A 5 16.04 -13.88 14.22
CA LYS A 5 15.51 -13.34 12.96
C LYS A 5 13.99 -13.19 13.02
N ILE A 6 13.29 -14.21 13.52
CA ILE A 6 11.83 -14.17 13.69
C ILE A 6 11.43 -12.99 14.59
N TYR A 7 12.14 -12.82 15.71
CA TYR A 7 11.88 -11.71 16.64
C TYR A 7 12.10 -10.34 15.98
N ARG A 8 13.23 -10.14 15.28
CA ARG A 8 13.52 -8.87 14.59
C ARG A 8 12.52 -8.59 13.46
N THR A 9 12.05 -9.61 12.77
CA THR A 9 11.03 -9.48 11.73
C THR A 9 9.68 -9.10 12.34
N LYS A 10 9.32 -9.70 13.46
CA LYS A 10 8.12 -9.35 14.21
C LYS A 10 8.14 -7.87 14.63
N GLU A 11 9.22 -7.40 15.24
CA GLU A 11 9.34 -6.00 15.67
C GLU A 11 9.14 -4.99 14.52
N LYS A 12 9.61 -5.34 13.32
CA LYS A 12 9.39 -4.50 12.13
C LYS A 12 7.92 -4.42 11.74
N PHE A 13 7.18 -5.53 11.81
CA PHE A 13 5.75 -5.53 11.52
C PHE A 13 4.95 -4.82 12.61
N ASP A 14 5.31 -5.05 13.88
CA ASP A 14 4.69 -4.38 15.02
C ASP A 14 4.90 -2.86 14.94
N SER A 15 6.02 -2.37 14.40
CA SER A 15 6.28 -0.92 14.27
C SER A 15 5.40 -0.18 13.25
N ILE A 16 4.74 -0.89 12.34
CA ILE A 16 3.88 -0.32 11.30
C ILE A 16 2.41 -0.76 11.44
N VAL A 17 2.09 -1.40 12.58
CA VAL A 17 0.71 -1.79 12.89
C VAL A 17 -0.15 -0.55 13.08
N ASN A 18 -1.36 -0.59 12.53
CA ASN A 18 -2.40 0.40 12.74
C ASN A 18 -3.56 -0.28 13.45
N GLN A 19 -4.32 0.46 14.24
CA GLN A 19 -5.50 -0.06 14.94
C GLN A 19 -6.74 0.67 14.48
N THR A 20 -7.81 -0.08 14.25
CA THR A 20 -9.12 0.54 14.00
C THR A 20 -9.59 1.25 15.26
N GLU A 21 -10.12 2.47 15.11
CA GLU A 21 -10.53 3.32 16.23
C GLU A 21 -11.60 2.68 17.13
N ASN A 22 -12.39 1.76 16.57
CA ASN A 22 -13.59 1.21 17.24
C ASN A 22 -13.50 -0.28 17.60
N GLU A 23 -12.69 -1.06 16.91
CA GLU A 23 -12.74 -2.53 17.02
C GLU A 23 -11.42 -3.14 17.53
N PHE A 24 -10.39 -2.33 17.80
CA PHE A 24 -9.05 -2.81 18.21
C PHE A 24 -8.51 -3.89 17.28
N ILE A 25 -8.86 -3.82 15.99
CA ILE A 25 -8.35 -4.75 14.99
C ILE A 25 -7.05 -4.16 14.44
N ASP A 26 -5.98 -4.92 14.62
CA ASP A 26 -4.68 -4.62 14.04
C ASP A 26 -4.73 -4.82 12.52
N TYR A 27 -4.25 -3.81 11.78
CA TYR A 27 -4.16 -3.85 10.33
C TYR A 27 -2.87 -3.18 9.83
N TRP A 28 -2.50 -3.53 8.60
CA TRP A 28 -1.30 -3.02 7.94
C TRP A 28 -1.63 -2.47 6.57
N TYR A 29 -1.01 -1.34 6.20
CA TYR A 29 -1.08 -0.86 4.83
C TYR A 29 -0.14 -1.66 3.93
N ALA A 30 -0.65 -2.06 2.76
CA ALA A 30 0.14 -2.74 1.75
C ALA A 30 1.41 -1.96 1.35
N ARG A 31 1.34 -0.62 1.33
CA ARG A 31 2.51 0.23 1.01
C ARG A 31 3.62 0.12 2.04
N ASP A 32 3.29 -0.07 3.32
CA ASP A 32 4.26 -0.19 4.41
C ASP A 32 4.84 -1.62 4.49
N LEU A 33 4.02 -2.62 4.16
CA LEU A 33 4.45 -4.03 4.09
C LEU A 33 5.45 -4.30 2.96
N MET A 34 5.29 -3.63 1.82
CA MET A 34 6.09 -3.85 0.61
C MET A 34 7.62 -3.85 0.87
N PRO A 35 8.22 -2.76 1.42
CA PRO A 35 9.66 -2.74 1.68
C PRO A 35 10.09 -3.71 2.79
N LEU A 36 9.24 -3.98 3.78
CA LEU A 36 9.54 -4.94 4.87
C LEU A 36 9.64 -6.38 4.37
N LEU A 37 8.83 -6.72 3.35
CA LEU A 37 8.84 -8.01 2.68
C LEU A 37 9.88 -8.09 1.55
N GLY A 38 10.69 -7.05 1.36
CA GLY A 38 11.79 -7.04 0.39
C GLY A 38 11.36 -6.75 -1.06
N TYR A 39 10.18 -6.18 -1.27
CA TYR A 39 9.73 -5.79 -2.60
C TYR A 39 10.16 -4.35 -2.91
N GLU A 40 10.86 -4.16 -4.03
CA GLU A 40 11.29 -2.83 -4.49
C GLU A 40 10.24 -2.12 -5.36
N ARG A 41 9.39 -2.89 -6.05
CA ARG A 41 8.41 -2.38 -7.01
C ARG A 41 6.99 -2.80 -6.64
N TRP A 42 6.08 -1.83 -6.69
CA TRP A 42 4.65 -2.05 -6.39
C TRP A 42 4.02 -3.12 -7.29
N GLU A 43 4.32 -3.14 -8.59
CA GLU A 43 3.78 -4.13 -9.54
C GLU A 43 4.03 -5.59 -9.11
N ASN A 44 5.24 -5.86 -8.58
CA ASN A 44 5.61 -7.18 -8.09
C ASN A 44 4.90 -7.52 -6.79
N PHE A 45 4.78 -6.53 -5.91
CA PHE A 45 4.08 -6.72 -4.64
C PHE A 45 2.57 -6.88 -4.82
N HIS A 46 1.99 -6.15 -5.77
CA HIS A 46 0.58 -6.28 -6.13
C HIS A 46 0.26 -7.71 -6.57
N LYS A 47 1.11 -8.34 -7.39
CA LYS A 47 0.97 -9.77 -7.74
C LYS A 47 1.06 -10.69 -6.51
N ALA A 48 1.84 -10.34 -5.50
CA ALA A 48 1.89 -11.11 -4.25
C ALA A 48 0.59 -10.96 -3.45
N ILE A 49 0.03 -9.74 -3.38
CA ILE A 49 -1.28 -9.49 -2.75
C ILE A 49 -2.37 -10.29 -3.45
N GLN A 50 -2.43 -10.27 -4.79
CA GLN A 50 -3.43 -11.02 -5.56
C GLN A 50 -3.35 -12.53 -5.26
N ARG A 51 -2.13 -13.08 -5.17
CA ARG A 51 -1.95 -14.49 -4.78
C ARG A 51 -2.43 -14.78 -3.36
N ALA A 52 -2.22 -13.85 -2.43
CA ALA A 52 -2.72 -13.98 -1.06
C ALA A 52 -4.26 -13.93 -1.00
N MET A 53 -4.89 -13.02 -1.74
CA MET A 53 -6.35 -12.93 -1.89
C MET A 53 -6.93 -14.24 -2.44
N ASN A 54 -6.35 -14.76 -3.53
CA ASN A 54 -6.78 -16.04 -4.10
C ASN A 54 -6.67 -17.19 -3.10
N SER A 55 -5.63 -17.21 -2.27
CA SER A 55 -5.47 -18.23 -1.22
C SER A 55 -6.59 -18.16 -0.16
N VAL A 56 -7.06 -16.96 0.16
CA VAL A 56 -8.18 -16.75 1.09
C VAL A 56 -9.49 -17.21 0.45
N GLU A 57 -9.74 -16.89 -0.82
CA GLU A 57 -10.90 -17.39 -1.57
C GLU A 57 -10.95 -18.91 -1.58
N THR A 58 -9.81 -19.57 -1.81
CA THR A 58 -9.74 -21.04 -1.80
C THR A 58 -9.97 -21.65 -0.43
N SER A 59 -9.90 -20.85 0.64
CA SER A 59 -10.14 -21.30 2.02
C SER A 59 -11.61 -21.09 2.47
N ASP A 60 -12.50 -20.76 1.53
CA ASP A 60 -13.94 -20.48 1.74
C ASP A 60 -14.22 -19.29 2.69
N THR A 61 -13.25 -18.38 2.79
CA THR A 61 -13.37 -17.14 3.56
C THR A 61 -13.50 -15.94 2.63
N LYS A 62 -14.29 -14.95 3.02
CA LYS A 62 -14.47 -13.73 2.21
C LYS A 62 -13.19 -12.89 2.23
N VAL A 63 -12.68 -12.58 1.04
CA VAL A 63 -11.51 -11.70 0.87
C VAL A 63 -11.73 -10.33 1.50
N SER A 64 -12.96 -9.80 1.44
CA SER A 64 -13.33 -8.50 2.02
C SER A 64 -13.09 -8.40 3.52
N ASP A 65 -13.09 -9.53 4.23
CA ASP A 65 -12.95 -9.57 5.68
C ASP A 65 -11.47 -9.47 6.08
N HIS A 66 -10.55 -9.68 5.13
CA HIS A 66 -9.10 -9.66 5.33
C HIS A 66 -8.38 -8.57 4.52
N PHE A 67 -8.93 -8.20 3.37
CA PHE A 67 -8.37 -7.22 2.45
C PHE A 67 -9.40 -6.13 2.20
N ARG A 68 -9.16 -4.97 2.80
CA ARG A 68 -9.95 -3.77 2.57
C ARG A 68 -9.27 -2.90 1.52
N GLU A 69 -10.00 -2.49 0.50
CA GLU A 69 -9.51 -1.46 -0.42
C GLU A 69 -9.30 -0.14 0.33
N VAL A 70 -8.18 0.52 0.02
CA VAL A 70 -7.87 1.82 0.61
C VAL A 70 -8.80 2.85 -0.01
N THR A 71 -9.80 3.29 0.74
CA THR A 71 -10.67 4.43 0.34
C THR A 71 -10.02 5.79 0.61
N LYS A 72 -8.91 5.80 1.36
CA LYS A 72 -8.17 7.01 1.70
C LYS A 72 -7.33 7.44 0.50
N MET A 73 -7.80 8.45 -0.25
CA MET A 73 -6.96 9.11 -1.23
C MET A 73 -5.72 9.64 -0.52
N VAL A 74 -4.53 9.21 -0.96
CA VAL A 74 -3.29 9.81 -0.52
C VAL A 74 -3.32 11.26 -1.00
N PRO A 75 -3.09 12.26 -0.14
CA PRO A 75 -3.00 13.65 -0.58
C PRO A 75 -1.96 13.74 -1.69
N PHE A 76 -2.40 14.04 -2.90
CA PHE A 76 -1.49 14.20 -4.03
C PHE A 76 -0.67 15.47 -3.79
N ASN A 77 0.63 15.31 -3.54
CA ASN A 77 1.52 16.44 -3.32
C ASN A 77 1.91 17.02 -4.69
N TYR A 78 1.08 17.93 -5.19
CA TYR A 78 1.27 18.62 -6.47
C TYR A 78 2.66 19.24 -6.62
N PRO A 79 3.16 20.04 -5.65
CA PRO A 79 4.51 20.60 -5.73
C PRO A 79 5.59 19.52 -5.95
N PHE A 80 5.55 18.45 -5.16
CA PHE A 80 6.55 17.37 -5.24
C PHE A 80 6.51 16.63 -6.59
N PHE A 81 5.31 16.35 -7.10
CA PHE A 81 5.14 15.68 -8.39
C PHE A 81 5.68 16.55 -9.54
N MET A 82 5.31 17.83 -9.57
CA MET A 82 5.75 18.77 -10.61
C MET A 82 7.27 18.96 -10.60
N GLU A 83 7.87 19.04 -9.41
CA GLU A 83 9.33 19.13 -9.25
C GLU A 83 10.03 17.86 -9.76
N LYS A 84 9.58 16.68 -9.32
CA LYS A 84 10.18 15.38 -9.70
C LYS A 84 10.23 15.18 -11.21
N TYR A 85 9.18 15.60 -11.92
CA TYR A 85 9.07 15.41 -13.37
C TYR A 85 9.42 16.65 -14.19
N LYS A 86 9.95 17.71 -13.55
CA LYS A 86 10.34 18.99 -14.20
C LYS A 86 9.23 19.60 -15.06
N LEU A 87 7.97 19.46 -14.62
CA LEU A 87 6.81 19.95 -15.37
C LEU A 87 6.70 21.46 -15.20
N LYS A 88 6.70 22.20 -16.32
CA LYS A 88 6.51 23.65 -16.33
C LYS A 88 5.01 23.95 -16.31
N THR A 89 4.47 24.11 -15.11
CA THR A 89 3.12 24.65 -14.80
C THR A 89 1.99 24.19 -15.72
N ILE A 90 1.28 23.13 -15.32
CA ILE A 90 -0.13 22.97 -15.68
C ILE A 90 -0.87 23.70 -14.56
N ALA A 91 -1.44 24.86 -14.88
CA ALA A 91 -1.91 25.84 -13.90
C ALA A 91 -3.15 25.40 -13.11
N ASP A 92 -3.70 24.21 -13.34
CA ASP A 92 -4.92 23.75 -12.73
C ASP A 92 -4.77 22.34 -12.12
N GLU A 93 -5.10 22.25 -10.84
CA GLU A 93 -4.99 21.04 -10.01
C GLU A 93 -5.78 19.86 -10.61
N ALA A 94 -6.90 20.18 -11.30
CA ALA A 94 -7.78 19.23 -11.95
C ALA A 94 -7.12 18.57 -13.18
N MET A 95 -6.40 19.34 -14.01
CA MET A 95 -5.75 18.81 -15.22
C MET A 95 -4.57 17.89 -14.87
N VAL A 96 -3.80 18.21 -13.82
CA VAL A 96 -2.70 17.33 -13.37
C VAL A 96 -3.25 16.01 -12.78
N LYS A 97 -4.40 16.06 -12.10
CA LYS A 97 -5.13 14.86 -11.63
C LYS A 97 -5.57 13.98 -12.79
N GLU A 98 -6.17 14.59 -13.82
CA GLU A 98 -6.63 13.90 -15.02
C GLU A 98 -5.46 13.28 -15.79
N GLU A 99 -4.36 14.02 -15.96
CA GLU A 99 -3.17 13.51 -16.64
C GLU A 99 -2.45 12.42 -15.86
N TYR A 100 -2.40 12.52 -14.52
CA TYR A 100 -1.95 11.42 -13.68
C TYR A 100 -2.81 10.17 -13.89
N LEU A 101 -4.14 10.30 -13.80
CA LEU A 101 -5.05 9.17 -14.01
C LEU A 101 -4.89 8.54 -15.41
N ASN A 102 -4.65 9.35 -16.44
CA ASN A 102 -4.38 8.87 -17.80
C ASN A 102 -3.02 8.18 -17.94
N LEU A 103 -2.01 8.56 -17.15
CA LEU A 103 -0.68 7.94 -17.14
C LEU A 103 -0.62 6.65 -16.32
N VAL A 104 -1.48 6.49 -15.31
CA VAL A 104 -1.53 5.30 -14.45
C VAL A 104 -2.63 4.31 -14.89
N GLY A 105 -3.28 4.59 -16.02
CA GLY A 105 -4.23 3.69 -16.71
C GLY A 105 -3.54 2.48 -17.35
#